data_AF-A0AAV6RT97-F1
#
_entry.id   AF-A0AAV6RT97-F1
#
_cell.length_a   1.000
_cell.length_b   1.000
_cell.length_c   1.000
_cell.angle_alpha   90.00
_cell.angle_beta   90.00
_cell.angle_gamma   90.00
#
_symmetry.space_group_name_H-M   'P 1'
#
loop_
_entity.id
_entity.type
_entity.pdbx_description
1 polymer ?
#
loop_
_entity_poly.entity_id
_entity_poly.type
_entity_poly.pdbx_seq_one_letter_code
_entity_poly.pdbx_strand_id
1 'polypeptide(L)' 'MLFGSNCGLDTMLTLTGVSQIEEAQEHRNNELTTNHSLVPNYVVDNIADFFTCF' A
#
# COMPACT_ATOMS: atom_id res chain seq x y z
N MET A 1 4.31 0.06 -5.11
CA MET A 1 4.74 0.58 -3.80
C MET A 1 6.23 0.90 -3.74
N LEU A 2 7.10 0.00 -4.24
CA LEU A 2 8.56 0.14 -4.22
C LEU A 2 9.12 1.54 -4.53
N PHE A 3 8.58 2.23 -5.56
CA PHE A 3 9.00 3.60 -5.89
C PHE A 3 8.80 4.58 -4.72
N GLY A 4 7.57 4.67 -4.18
CA GLY A 4 7.26 5.59 -3.08
C GLY A 4 8.06 5.26 -1.81
N SER A 5 8.15 3.98 -1.46
CA SER A 5 8.92 3.51 -0.31
C SER A 5 10.41 3.86 -0.41
N ASN A 6 11.00 3.69 -1.60
CA ASN A 6 12.41 4.04 -1.85
C ASN A 6 12.67 5.55 -1.85
N CYS A 7 11.63 6.36 -2.02
CA CYS A 7 11.70 7.82 -1.93
C CYS A 7 11.38 8.35 -0.52
N GLY A 8 11.11 7.47 0.46
CA GLY A 8 10.71 7.88 1.81
C GLY A 8 9.33 8.56 1.86
N LEU A 9 8.46 8.26 0.89
CA LEU A 9 7.10 8.78 0.84
C LEU A 9 6.13 7.83 1.53
N ASP A 10 5.07 8.38 2.10
CA ASP A 10 3.90 7.58 2.47
C ASP A 10 3.25 7.00 1.21
N THR A 11 2.90 5.72 1.27
CA THR A 11 2.34 4.96 0.15
C THR A 11 0.90 4.53 0.44
N MET A 12 0.08 4.54 -0.60
CA MET A 12 -1.32 4.13 -0.54
C MET A 12 -1.59 3.06 -1.59
N LEU A 13 -2.27 1.98 -1.18
CA LEU A 13 -2.81 0.97 -2.06
C LEU A 13 -4.29 1.27 -2.33
N THR A 14 -4.63 1.45 -3.61
CA THR A 14 -6.02 1.58 -4.07
C THR A 14 -6.50 0.25 -4.65
N LEU A 15 -7.65 -0.26 -4.21
CA LEU A 15 -8.18 -1.56 -4.68
C LEU A 15 -8.89 -1.50 -6.04
N THR A 16 -8.87 -0.34 -6.70
CA THR A 16 -9.27 -0.19 -8.12
C THR A 16 -8.15 -0.51 -9.11
N GLY A 17 -6.94 -0.82 -8.62
CA GLY A 17 -5.76 -1.09 -9.44
C GLY A 17 -5.54 -2.58 -9.74
N VAL A 18 -4.27 -2.96 -9.94
CA VAL A 18 -3.89 -4.36 -10.23
C VAL A 18 -3.64 -5.18 -8.96
N SER A 19 -3.09 -4.55 -7.92
CA SER A 19 -2.69 -5.22 -6.68
C SER A 19 -3.89 -5.48 -5.76
N GLN A 20 -3.89 -6.65 -5.12
CA GLN A 20 -4.93 -7.07 -4.17
C GLN A 20 -4.52 -6.81 -2.72
N ILE A 21 -5.50 -6.79 -1.81
CA ILE A 21 -5.24 -6.58 -0.38
C ILE A 21 -4.52 -7.77 0.25
N GLU A 22 -4.78 -9.00 -0.20
CA GLU A 22 -4.12 -10.20 0.32
C GLU A 22 -2.60 -10.18 0.08
N GLU A 23 -2.16 -9.70 -1.08
CA GLU A 23 -0.73 -9.55 -1.40
C GLU A 23 -0.04 -8.61 -0.40
N ALA A 24 -0.68 -7.48 -0.07
CA ALA A 24 -0.15 -6.54 0.92
C ALA A 24 -0.09 -7.15 2.33
N GLN A 25 -1.05 -8.03 2.68
CA GLN A 25 -1.04 -8.75 3.95
C GLN A 25 0.07 -9.81 4.01
N GLU A 26 0.30 -10.54 2.91
CA GLU A 26 1.39 -11.50 2.80
C GLU A 26 2.75 -10.81 3.00
N HIS A 27 2.97 -9.67 2.34
CA HIS A 27 4.19 -8.89 2.51
C HIS A 27 4.38 -8.36 3.94
N ARG A 28 3.29 -8.04 4.65
CA ARG A 28 3.32 -7.60 6.05
C ARG A 28 3.67 -8.71 7.02
N ASN A 29 3.20 -9.92 6.75
CA ASN A 29 3.43 -11.09 7.60
C ASN A 29 4.79 -11.76 7.31
N ASN A 30 5.50 -11.32 6.26
CA ASN A 30 6.80 -11.85 5.88
C ASN A 30 7.93 -11.13 6.63
N GLU A 31 8.75 -11.88 7.36
CA GLU A 31 9.86 -11.39 8.19
C GLU A 31 11.05 -10.85 7.36
N LEU A 32 11.06 -11.02 6.04
CA LEU A 32 12.10 -10.49 5.17
C LEU A 32 11.95 -8.98 5.01
N THR A 33 12.99 -8.23 5.39
CA THR A 33 13.04 -6.76 5.32
C THR A 33 12.78 -6.18 3.92
N THR A 34 13.06 -6.93 2.86
CA THR A 34 12.75 -6.55 1.48
C THR A 34 11.26 -6.50 1.17
N ASN A 35 10.43 -7.28 1.87
CA ASN A 35 8.98 -7.27 1.70
C ASN A 35 8.31 -6.10 2.41
N HIS A 36 8.94 -5.51 3.42
CA HIS A 36 8.41 -4.33 4.09
C HIS A 36 8.27 -3.11 3.15
N SER A 37 9.11 -2.97 2.13
CA SER A 37 8.96 -1.92 1.11
C SER A 37 7.72 -2.11 0.22
N LEU A 38 7.05 -3.25 0.30
CA LEU A 38 5.82 -3.60 -0.40
C LEU A 38 4.59 -3.54 0.53
N VAL A 39 4.73 -3.07 1.77
CA VAL A 39 3.59 -2.86 2.68
C VAL A 39 3.15 -1.40 2.58
N PRO A 40 1.89 -1.11 2.22
CA PRO A 40 1.40 0.27 2.13
C PRO A 40 1.19 0.88 3.52
N ASN A 41 1.30 2.20 3.62
CA ASN A 41 0.92 2.94 4.83
C ASN A 41 -0.60 3.01 4.97
N TYR A 42 -1.33 3.09 3.84
CA TYR A 42 -2.79 3.18 3.81
C TYR A 42 -3.37 2.25 2.74
N VAL A 43 -4.55 1.68 3.01
CA VAL A 43 -5.33 0.91 2.02
C VAL A 43 -6.69 1.57 1.91
N VAL A 44 -7.12 1.86 0.68
CA VAL A 44 -8.42 2.44 0.36
C VAL A 44 -9.05 1.69 -0.79
N ASP A 45 -10.38 1.60 -0.81
CA ASP A 45 -11.08 0.98 -1.92
C ASP A 45 -10.96 1.87 -3.17
N ASN A 46 -11.25 3.16 -3.03
CA ASN A 46 -11.13 4.16 -4.09
C ASN A 46 -10.38 5.42 -3.59
N ILE A 47 -9.62 6.08 -4.47
CA ILE A 47 -8.99 7.37 -4.16
C ILE A 47 -10.04 8.45 -3.79
N ALA A 48 -11.27 8.32 -4.30
CA ALA A 48 -12.40 9.16 -3.93
C ALA A 48 -12.69 9.15 -2.42
N ASP A 49 -12.46 8.02 -1.75
CA ASP A 49 -12.74 7.87 -0.31
C ASP A 49 -11.87 8.82 0.52
N PHE A 50 -10.70 9.20 0.02
CA PHE A 50 -9.81 10.18 0.65
C PHE A 50 -10.37 11.60 0.62
N PHE A 51 -11.08 11.96 -0.45
CA PHE A 51 -11.66 13.30 -0.62
C PHE A 51 -12.98 13.49 0.12
N THR A 52 -13.60 12.40 0.59
CA THR A 52 -14.92 12.46 1.25
C THR A 52 -14.83 12.90 2.73
N CYS A 53 -13.61 13.10 3.25
CA CYS A 53 -13.33 13.54 4.61
C CYS A 53 -13.02 15.06 4.74
N PHE A 54 -13.03 15.81 3.63
CA PHE A 54 -12.85 17.27 3.57
C PHE A 54 -14.14 17.97 3.13
#